data_AF-A0A0D0DQT3-F1
#
_entry.id   AF-A0A0D0DQT3-F1
#
_cell.length_a   1.000
_cell.length_b   1.000
_cell.length_c   1.000
_cell.angle_alpha   90.00
_cell.angle_beta   90.00
_cell.angle_gamma   90.00
#
_symmetry.space_group_name_H-M   'P 1'
#
loop_
_entity.id
_entity.type
_entity.pdbx_description
1 polymer ?
#
loop_
_entity_poly.entity_id
_entity_poly.type
_entity_poly.pdbx_seq_one_letter_code
_entity_poly.pdbx_strand_id
1 'polypeptide(L)' 'MQPAITKTDLPLTHDISTYVHNEFIFFIKKLKDKLQAMSFNASSVTGCVSTTTNLWSVNQTKAAFLGITAH' A
#
# COMPACT_ATOMS: atom_id res chain seq x y z
N MET A 1 -16.88 -16.64 30.94
CA MET A 1 -16.93 -17.56 29.78
C MET A 1 -15.96 -17.04 28.74
N GLN A 2 -14.84 -17.73 28.53
CA GLN A 2 -13.89 -17.41 27.45
C GLN A 2 -14.16 -18.41 26.32
N PRO A 3 -14.42 -17.96 25.07
CA PRO A 3 -14.61 -18.88 23.97
C PRO A 3 -13.32 -19.66 23.73
N ALA A 4 -13.44 -20.97 23.54
CA ALA A 4 -12.32 -21.83 23.19
C ALA A 4 -11.96 -21.58 21.71
N ILE A 5 -11.11 -20.58 21.46
CA ILE A 5 -10.58 -20.30 20.13
C ILE A 5 -9.63 -21.45 19.74
N THR A 6 -9.98 -22.16 18.68
CA THR A 6 -9.20 -23.24 18.09
C THR A 6 -8.31 -22.70 16.96
N LYS A 7 -7.26 -23.43 16.58
CA LYS A 7 -6.35 -22.99 15.50
C LYS A 7 -7.05 -22.82 14.15
N THR A 8 -8.19 -23.46 13.93
CA THR A 8 -9.04 -23.30 12.75
C THR A 8 -9.83 -21.99 12.74
N ASP A 9 -9.96 -21.34 13.89
CA ASP A 9 -10.62 -20.02 14.01
C ASP A 9 -9.66 -18.86 13.68
N LEU A 10 -8.37 -19.16 13.50
CA LEU A 10 -7.37 -18.18 13.10
C LEU A 10 -7.14 -18.26 11.58
N PRO A 11 -7.10 -17.11 10.88
CA PRO A 11 -6.81 -17.10 9.46
C PRO A 11 -5.40 -17.63 9.20
N LEU A 12 -5.25 -18.45 8.16
CA LEU A 12 -3.95 -18.99 7.79
C LEU A 12 -3.06 -17.86 7.24
N THR A 13 -1.74 -18.04 7.32
CA THR A 13 -0.78 -17.08 6.76
C THR A 13 -1.05 -16.77 5.29
N HIS A 14 -1.48 -17.79 4.53
CA HIS A 14 -1.89 -17.64 3.14
C HIS A 14 -3.08 -16.68 2.98
N ASP A 15 -4.10 -16.81 3.84
CA ASP A 15 -5.32 -16.01 3.76
C ASP A 15 -5.03 -14.55 4.12
N ILE A 16 -4.20 -14.33 5.15
CA ILE A 16 -3.73 -12.99 5.53
C ILE A 16 -2.92 -12.37 4.39
N SER A 17 -1.97 -13.12 3.81
CA SER A 17 -1.15 -12.62 2.71
C SER A 17 -1.99 -12.27 1.48
N THR A 18 -2.99 -13.10 1.16
CA THR A 18 -3.91 -12.87 0.05
C THR A 18 -4.76 -11.62 0.29
N TYR A 19 -5.29 -11.45 1.51
CA TYR A 19 -6.03 -10.25 1.89
C TYR A 19 -5.18 -8.99 1.74
N VAL A 20 -3.97 -8.97 2.31
CA VAL A 20 -3.06 -7.82 2.23
C VAL A 20 -2.71 -7.48 0.78
N HIS A 21 -2.44 -8.47 -0.05
CA HIS A 21 -2.16 -8.28 -1.47
C HIS A 21 -3.34 -7.63 -2.20
N ASN A 22 -4.56 -8.12 -1.98
CA ASN A 22 -5.76 -7.63 -2.63
C ASN A 22 -6.10 -6.19 -2.19
N GLU A 23 -6.00 -5.90 -0.89
CA GLU A 23 -6.19 -4.54 -0.36
C GLU A 23 -5.15 -3.56 -0.94
N PHE A 24 -3.89 -3.99 -1.05
CA PHE A 24 -2.85 -3.16 -1.66
C PHE A 24 -3.14 -2.87 -3.14
N ILE A 25 -3.56 -3.87 -3.92
CA ILE A 25 -3.97 -3.67 -5.32
C ILE A 25 -5.13 -2.68 -5.41
N PHE A 26 -6.14 -2.83 -4.55
CA PHE A 26 -7.30 -1.96 -4.53
C PHE A 26 -6.93 -0.50 -4.19
N PHE A 27 -6.05 -0.32 -3.20
CA PHE A 27 -5.50 0.99 -2.85
C PHE A 27 -4.80 1.64 -4.05
N ILE A 28 -3.91 0.93 -4.73
CA ILE A 28 -3.17 1.47 -5.89
C ILE A 28 -4.12 1.84 -7.04
N LYS A 29 -5.15 1.01 -7.31
CA LYS A 29 -6.18 1.33 -8.32
C LYS A 29 -6.91 2.62 -7.97
N LYS A 30 -7.40 2.75 -6.74
CA LYS A 30 -8.07 3.98 -6.27
C LYS A 30 -7.18 5.21 -6.36
N LEU A 31 -5.92 5.09 -5.97
CA LEU A 31 -4.96 6.18 -6.07
C LEU A 31 -4.77 6.62 -7.52
N LYS A 32 -4.60 5.67 -8.44
CA LYS A 32 -4.51 5.95 -9.88
C LYS A 32 -5.75 6.65 -10.41
N ASP A 33 -6.94 6.14 -10.09
CA ASP A 33 -8.20 6.72 -10.55
C ASP A 33 -8.37 8.16 -10.05
N LYS A 34 -8.01 8.42 -8.79
CA LYS A 34 -8.02 9.76 -8.20
C LYS A 34 -7.05 10.72 -8.91
N LEU A 35 -5.83 10.27 -9.19
CA LEU A 35 -4.83 11.05 -9.93
C LEU A 35 -5.29 11.34 -11.37
N GLN A 36 -5.88 10.36 -12.04
CA GLN A 36 -6.41 10.52 -13.40
C GLN A 36 -7.61 11.47 -13.45
N ALA A 37 -8.54 11.37 -12.48
CA ALA A 37 -9.66 12.30 -12.35
C ALA A 37 -9.20 13.75 -12.10
N MET A 38 -8.16 13.94 -11.27
CA MET A 38 -7.53 15.25 -11.08
C MET A 38 -6.88 15.79 -12.36
N SER A 39 -6.33 14.91 -13.20
CA SER A 39 -5.68 15.30 -14.46
C SER A 39 -6.66 15.64 -15.58
N PHE A 40 -7.86 15.06 -15.60
CA PHE A 40 -8.87 15.28 -16.65
C PHE A 40 -9.70 16.56 -16.42
N ASN A 41 -9.91 16.94 -15.17
CA ASN A 41 -10.54 18.21 -14.80
C ASN A 41 -9.50 19.33 -14.84
N ALA A 42 -9.07 19.70 -16.05
CA ALA A 42 -7.98 20.63 -16.34
C ALA A 42 -8.29 22.11 -16.00
N SER A 43 -8.66 22.37 -14.74
CA SER A 43 -8.58 23.69 -14.14
C SER A 43 -8.30 23.52 -12.64
N SER A 44 -7.04 23.71 -12.25
CA SER A 44 -6.53 23.82 -10.86
C SER A 44 -6.27 22.54 -10.05
N VAL A 45 -5.25 21.73 -10.39
CA VAL A 45 -4.60 20.84 -9.40
C VAL A 45 -3.09 20.65 -9.64
N THR A 46 -2.39 21.64 -10.21
CA THR A 46 -0.91 21.59 -10.27
C THR A 46 -0.36 21.82 -8.86
N GLY A 47 0.07 20.76 -8.16
CA GLY A 47 0.75 20.84 -6.86
C GLY A 47 0.04 20.22 -5.64
N CYS A 48 -1.12 19.57 -5.78
CA CYS A 48 -1.79 18.93 -4.62
C CYS A 48 -1.30 17.53 -4.27
N VAL A 49 -0.49 16.90 -5.13
CA VAL A 49 0.12 15.60 -4.82
C VAL A 49 1.62 15.77 -4.86
N SER A 50 2.29 15.48 -3.76
CA SER A 50 3.75 15.46 -3.67
C SER A 50 4.21 14.06 -3.32
N THR A 51 5.40 13.67 -3.78
CA THR A 51 5.98 12.38 -3.39
C THR A 51 7.32 12.61 -2.72
N THR A 52 7.53 11.95 -1.59
CA THR A 52 8.84 11.79 -0.96
C THR A 52 9.38 10.44 -1.37
N THR A 53 10.56 10.43 -1.98
CA THR A 53 11.29 9.20 -2.31
C THR A 53 12.46 9.07 -1.36
N ASN A 54 12.57 7.94 -0.66
CA ASN A 54 13.73 7.63 0.16
C ASN A 54 14.44 6.41 -0.42
N LEU A 55 15.74 6.58 -0.67
CA LEU A 55 16.62 5.51 -1.11
C LEU A 55 17.64 5.26 -0.01
N TRP A 56 17.70 4.02 0.46
CA TRP A 56 18.67 3.61 1.46
C TRP A 56 19.07 2.16 1.22
N SER A 57 20.26 1.78 1.69
CA SER A 57 20.77 0.43 1.56
C SER A 57 21.21 -0.10 2.91
N VAL A 58 21.16 -1.43 3.06
CA VAL A 58 21.59 -2.11 4.28
C VAL A 58 22.58 -3.20 3.90
N ASN A 59 23.82 -3.04 4.34
CA ASN A 59 24.89 -3.99 4.02
C ASN A 59 24.62 -5.38 4.59
N GLN A 60 23.94 -5.49 5.75
CA GLN A 60 23.60 -6.77 6.38
C GLN A 60 22.66 -7.62 5.51
N THR A 61 21.70 -6.99 4.83
CA THR A 61 20.77 -7.70 3.93
C THR A 61 21.27 -7.73 2.49
N LYS A 62 22.38 -7.03 2.18
CA LYS A 62 22.89 -6.81 0.82
C LYS A 62 21.81 -6.32 -0.15
N ALA A 63 20.88 -5.49 0.36
CA ALA A 63 19.73 -4.99 -0.38
C ALA A 63 19.68 -3.46 -0.35
N ALA A 64 19.10 -2.90 -1.42
CA ALA A 64 18.69 -1.50 -1.49
C ALA A 64 17.17 -1.41 -1.45
N PHE A 65 16.66 -0.40 -0.75
CA PHE A 65 15.24 -0.16 -0.55
C PHE A 65 14.89 1.21 -1.09
N LEU A 66 13.88 1.23 -1.96
CA LEU A 66 13.23 2.44 -2.43
C LEU A 66 11.86 2.53 -1.77
N GLY A 67 11.68 3.48 -0.86
CA GLY A 67 10.35 3.83 -0.37
C GLY A 67 9.83 5.04 -1.11
N ILE A 68 8.52 5.05 -1.30
CA ILE A 68 7.79 6.13 -1.95
C ILE A 68 6.60 6.45 -1.04
N THR A 69 6.48 7.71 -0.63
CA THR A 69 5.33 8.21 0.13
C THR A 69 4.68 9.31 -0.68
N ALA A 70 3.40 9.16 -0.99
CA ALA A 70 2.60 10.22 -1.62
C ALA A 70 1.83 10.99 -0.54
N HIS A 71 1.84 12.32 -0.63
CA HIS A 71 1.07 13.26 0.19
C HIS A 71 0.01 13.93 -0.68
#